data_AF-A0A1J3G8L6-F1
#
_entry.id   AF-A0A1J3G8L6-F1
#
_cell.length_a   1.000
_cell.length_b   1.000
_cell.length_c   1.000
_cell.angle_alpha   90.00
_cell.angle_beta   90.00
_cell.angle_gamma   90.00
#
_symmetry.space_group_name_H-M   'P 1'
#
loop_
_entity.id
_entity.type
_entity.pdbx_description
1 polymer ?
#
loop_
_entity_poly.entity_id
_entity_poly.type
_entity_poly.pdbx_seq_one_letter_code
_entity_poly.pdbx_strand_id
1 'polypeptide(L)'
;WMMAQASQGDLSAGLYAWAHNLLPLMGDKNKCHSPESMDLILQFVENILSNPEARAILVNNAVREGERLIPLASFEILLRLTFPDPSGRVKATERFEAIYPLLKEVALA
;
A
#
# COMPACT_ATOMS: atom_id res chain seq x y z
N TRP A 1 8.25 -12.09 -4.60
CA TRP A 1 9.09 -12.06 -5.82
C TRP A 1 8.27 -11.79 -7.09
N MET A 2 7.27 -12.61 -7.43
CA MET A 2 6.45 -12.39 -8.64
C MET A 2 5.75 -11.01 -8.68
N MET A 3 5.18 -10.54 -7.56
CA MET A 3 4.57 -9.20 -7.47
C MET A 3 5.58 -8.07 -7.73
N ALA A 4 6.82 -8.24 -7.27
CA ALA A 4 7.90 -7.26 -7.47
C ALA A 4 8.42 -7.22 -8.91
N GLN A 5 8.32 -8.33 -9.64
CA GLN A 5 8.61 -8.36 -11.07
C GLN A 5 7.46 -7.74 -11.87
N ALA A 6 6.21 -8.06 -11.52
CA ALA A 6 5.04 -7.46 -12.16
C ALA A 6 5.01 -5.94 -12.03
N SER A 7 5.37 -5.40 -10.86
CA SER A 7 5.40 -3.95 -10.62
C SER A 7 6.46 -3.19 -11.44
N GLN A 8 7.48 -3.87 -11.99
CA GLN A 8 8.45 -3.20 -12.87
C GLN A 8 7.87 -2.87 -14.25
N GLY A 9 6.89 -3.67 -14.73
CA GLY A 9 6.21 -3.44 -16.01
C GLY A 9 4.83 -2.80 -15.87
N ASP A 10 4.12 -3.05 -14.77
CA ASP A 10 2.77 -2.54 -14.50
C ASP A 10 2.67 -2.14 -13.01
N LEU A 11 2.89 -0.84 -12.72
CA LEU A 11 2.79 -0.29 -11.37
C LEU A 11 1.40 -0.51 -10.76
N SER A 12 0.34 -0.45 -11.59
CA SER A 12 -1.03 -0.64 -11.15
C SER A 12 -1.28 -2.08 -10.71
N ALA A 13 -0.78 -3.08 -11.46
CA ALA A 13 -0.82 -4.48 -11.03
C ALA A 13 -0.04 -4.71 -9.73
N GLY A 14 1.13 -4.06 -9.59
CA GLY A 14 1.92 -4.11 -8.37
C GLY A 14 1.15 -3.58 -7.15
N LEU A 15 0.56 -2.39 -7.30
CA LEU A 15 -0.21 -1.76 -6.22
C LEU A 15 -1.48 -2.56 -5.90
N TYR A 16 -2.20 -3.03 -6.93
CA TYR A 16 -3.35 -3.90 -6.77
C TYR A 16 -2.99 -5.14 -5.93
N ALA A 17 -1.92 -5.83 -6.29
CA ALA A 17 -1.47 -7.02 -5.58
C ALA A 17 -1.07 -6.73 -4.12
N TRP A 18 -0.40 -5.59 -3.87
CA TRP A 18 -0.09 -5.13 -2.52
C TRP A 18 -1.35 -4.86 -1.69
N ALA A 19 -2.29 -4.07 -2.22
CA ALA A 19 -3.49 -3.67 -1.51
C ALA A 19 -4.44 -4.83 -1.22
N HIS A 20 -4.52 -5.82 -2.12
CA HIS A 20 -5.43 -6.97 -1.97
C HIS A 20 -4.84 -8.11 -1.13
N ASN A 21 -3.52 -8.29 -1.12
CA ASN A 21 -2.90 -9.48 -0.54
C ASN A 21 -1.95 -9.18 0.62
N LEU A 22 -1.18 -8.09 0.55
CA LEU A 22 -0.12 -7.79 1.52
C LEU A 22 -0.60 -6.86 2.63
N LEU A 23 -1.24 -5.74 2.27
CA LEU A 23 -1.75 -4.78 3.25
C LEU A 23 -2.73 -5.42 4.26
N PRO A 24 -3.64 -6.34 3.88
CA PRO A 24 -4.52 -7.01 4.84
C PRO A 24 -3.81 -7.82 5.91
N LEU A 25 -2.58 -8.28 5.66
CA LEU A 25 -1.79 -8.98 6.67
C LEU A 25 -1.36 -8.03 7.79
N MET A 26 -1.11 -6.76 7.46
CA MET A 26 -0.68 -5.73 8.43
C MET A 26 -1.84 -5.18 9.26
N GLY A 27 -3.07 -5.24 8.75
CA GLY A 27 -4.27 -4.79 9.46
C GLY A 27 -4.78 -5.75 10.53
N ASP A 28 -4.32 -7.00 10.50
CA ASP A 28 -4.71 -8.06 11.44
C ASP A 28 -3.55 -8.34 12.42
N LYS A 29 -3.75 -7.94 13.68
CA LYS A 29 -2.77 -8.13 14.76
C LYS A 29 -2.39 -9.61 14.97
N ASN A 30 -3.21 -10.55 14.49
CA ASN A 30 -2.99 -11.98 14.61
C ASN A 30 -2.36 -12.63 13.35
N LYS A 31 -1.99 -11.85 12.33
CA LYS A 31 -1.45 -12.41 11.07
C LYS A 31 -0.04 -11.96 10.75
N CYS A 32 0.30 -10.68 10.95
CA CYS A 32 1.65 -10.20 10.70
C CYS A 32 2.43 -10.07 12.02
N HIS A 33 3.30 -11.06 12.30
CA HIS A 33 4.03 -11.15 13.56
C HIS A 33 5.51 -10.79 13.45
N SER A 34 6.08 -10.73 12.25
CA SER A 34 7.51 -10.45 12.03
C SER A 34 7.74 -9.01 11.58
N PRO A 35 8.55 -8.22 12.31
CA PRO A 35 9.02 -6.90 11.87
C PRO A 35 9.64 -6.91 10.47
N GLU A 36 10.34 -7.98 10.11
CA GLU A 36 10.98 -8.16 8.80
C GLU A 36 9.95 -8.26 7.67
N SER A 37 8.82 -8.94 7.91
CA SER A 37 7.77 -9.04 6.89
C SER A 37 7.04 -7.71 6.73
N MET A 38 6.80 -6.97 7.81
CA MET A 38 6.26 -5.61 7.73
C MET A 38 7.19 -4.68 6.92
N ASP A 39 8.49 -4.79 7.16
CA ASP A 39 9.50 -4.01 6.44
C ASP A 39 9.49 -4.29 4.95
N LEU A 40 9.45 -5.57 4.56
CA LEU A 40 9.37 -5.99 3.14
C LEU A 40 8.07 -5.53 2.46
N ILE A 41 6.93 -5.59 3.16
CA ILE A 41 5.64 -5.13 2.62
C ILE A 41 5.66 -3.61 2.38
N LEU A 42 6.22 -2.84 3.31
CA LEU A 42 6.37 -1.38 3.15
C LEU A 42 7.37 -1.05 2.05
N GLN A 43 8.53 -1.71 2.02
CA GLN A 43 9.54 -1.47 1.00
C GLN A 43 9.03 -1.76 -0.40
N PHE A 44 8.15 -2.77 -0.55
CA PHE A 44 7.54 -3.07 -1.83
C PHE A 44 6.69 -1.90 -2.36
N VAL A 45 5.78 -1.35 -1.56
CA VAL A 45 4.96 -0.21 -1.99
C VAL A 45 5.80 1.06 -2.16
N GLU A 46 6.78 1.31 -1.30
CA GLU A 46 7.70 2.44 -1.43
C GLU A 46 8.47 2.40 -2.76
N ASN A 47 8.92 1.22 -3.19
CA ASN A 47 9.58 1.06 -4.48
C ASN A 47 8.65 1.39 -5.64
N ILE A 48 7.37 1.00 -5.58
CA ILE A 48 6.36 1.37 -6.59
C ILE A 48 6.22 2.89 -6.64
N LEU A 49 6.09 3.54 -5.48
CA LEU A 49 5.85 4.98 -5.38
C LEU A 49 7.11 5.83 -5.63
N SER A 50 8.30 5.23 -5.59
CA SER A 50 9.56 5.91 -5.94
C SER A 50 9.70 6.20 -7.44
N ASN A 51 8.88 5.56 -8.29
CA ASN A 51 8.84 5.89 -9.71
C ASN A 51 8.26 7.31 -9.87
N PRO A 52 8.96 8.23 -10.56
CA PRO A 52 8.51 9.62 -10.70
C PRO A 52 7.16 9.76 -11.41
N GLU A 53 6.78 8.80 -12.24
CA GLU A 53 5.49 8.76 -12.94
C GLU A 53 4.39 8.01 -12.16
N ALA A 54 4.71 7.43 -10.99
CA ALA A 54 3.78 6.60 -10.22
C ALA A 54 2.45 7.31 -9.95
N ARG A 55 2.49 8.60 -9.58
CA ARG A 55 1.28 9.38 -9.34
C ARG A 55 0.38 9.44 -10.57
N ALA A 56 0.93 9.81 -11.72
CA ALA A 56 0.15 9.93 -12.95
C ALA A 56 -0.41 8.56 -13.38
N ILE A 57 0.42 7.52 -13.34
CA ILE A 57 0.03 6.17 -13.76
C ILE A 57 -1.05 5.61 -12.84
N LEU A 58 -0.87 5.66 -11.52
CA LEU A 58 -1.75 5.02 -10.56
C LEU A 58 -3.10 5.75 -10.41
N VAL A 59 -3.11 7.09 -10.46
CA VAL A 59 -4.36 7.86 -10.40
C VAL A 59 -5.17 7.67 -11.68
N ASN A 60 -4.54 7.69 -12.86
CA ASN A 60 -5.24 7.45 -14.12
C ASN A 60 -5.77 6.02 -14.26
N ASN A 61 -5.15 5.05 -13.58
CA ASN A 61 -5.55 3.64 -13.60
C ASN A 61 -6.11 3.18 -12.25
N ALA A 62 -6.71 4.09 -11.46
CA ALA A 62 -7.23 3.80 -10.13
C ALA A 62 -8.31 2.71 -10.10
N VAL A 63 -8.95 2.46 -11.23
CA VAL A 63 -9.83 1.32 -11.49
C VAL A 63 -9.24 0.45 -12.59
N ARG A 64 -9.01 -0.83 -12.29
CA ARG A 64 -8.48 -1.83 -13.21
C ARG A 64 -9.52 -2.95 -13.34
N GLU A 65 -9.95 -3.24 -14.57
CA GLU A 65 -10.93 -4.31 -14.85
C GLU A 65 -12.25 -4.17 -14.05
N GLY A 66 -12.64 -2.93 -13.72
CA GLY A 66 -13.83 -2.64 -12.92
C GLY A 66 -13.62 -2.71 -11.40
N GLU A 67 -12.42 -3.08 -10.94
CA GLU A 67 -12.05 -3.14 -9.54
C GLU A 67 -11.11 -1.98 -9.15
N ARG A 68 -11.28 -1.44 -7.94
CA ARG A 68 -10.38 -0.38 -7.42
C ARG A 68 -9.01 -0.96 -7.13
N LEU A 69 -7.94 -0.25 -7.49
CA LEU A 69 -6.57 -0.63 -7.10
C LEU A 69 -6.43 -0.77 -5.58
N ILE A 70 -7.11 0.10 -4.82
CA ILE A 70 -7.20 0.03 -3.38
C ILE A 70 -8.68 -0.15 -3.00
N PRO A 71 -9.10 -1.36 -2.61
CA PRO A 71 -10.43 -1.62 -2.10
C PRO A 71 -10.70 -0.82 -0.82
N LEU A 72 -11.97 -0.53 -0.54
CA LEU A 72 -12.37 0.23 0.66
C LEU A 72 -11.84 -0.41 1.95
N ALA A 73 -11.92 -1.73 2.09
CA ALA A 73 -11.41 -2.46 3.25
C ALA A 73 -9.89 -2.27 3.45
N SER A 74 -9.13 -2.25 2.36
CA SER A 74 -7.70 -2.00 2.38
C SER A 74 -7.39 -0.54 2.69
N PHE A 75 -8.21 0.40 2.21
CA PHE A 75 -8.09 1.81 2.56
C PHE A 75 -8.35 2.07 4.05
N GLU A 76 -9.32 1.38 4.66
CA GLU A 76 -9.56 1.43 6.11
C GLU A 76 -8.38 0.88 6.93
N ILE A 77 -7.69 -0.15 6.43
CA ILE A 77 -6.45 -0.64 7.03
C ILE A 77 -5.36 0.45 6.94
N LEU A 78 -5.19 1.05 5.77
CA LEU A 78 -4.21 2.12 5.57
C LEU A 78 -4.45 3.27 6.55
N LEU A 79 -5.69 3.74 6.70
CA LEU A 79 -6.04 4.80 7.66
C LEU A 79 -5.61 4.46 9.09
N ARG A 80 -5.89 3.23 9.55
CA ARG A 80 -5.53 2.79 10.91
C ARG A 80 -4.02 2.69 11.12
N LEU A 81 -3.27 2.29 10.09
CA LEU A 81 -1.81 2.19 10.15
C LEU A 81 -1.11 3.54 10.06
N THR A 82 -1.69 4.49 9.30
CA THR A 82 -1.20 5.87 9.18
C THR A 82 -1.50 6.69 10.42
N PHE A 83 -2.70 6.54 11.01
CA PHE A 83 -3.16 7.36 12.13
C PHE A 83 -3.51 6.50 13.37
N PRO A 84 -2.54 5.79 13.97
CA PRO A 84 -2.78 5.03 15.18
C PRO A 84 -2.95 5.97 16.39
N ASP A 85 -3.43 5.42 17.50
CA ASP A 85 -3.36 6.08 18.81
C ASP A 85 -1.92 6.55 19.11
N PRO A 86 -1.71 7.73 19.74
CA PRO A 86 -0.37 8.23 20.04
C PRO A 86 0.54 7.23 20.75
N SER A 87 -0.01 6.38 21.64
CA SER A 87 0.75 5.35 22.36
C SER A 87 1.11 4.13 21.48
N GLY A 88 0.44 3.96 20.34
CA GLY A 88 0.67 2.89 19.38
C GLY A 88 1.56 3.27 18.20
N ARG A 89 2.11 4.49 18.18
CA ARG A 89 3.02 4.95 17.12
C ARG A 89 4.32 4.13 17.16
N VAL A 90 4.72 3.63 16.00
CA VAL A 90 5.95 2.86 15.79
C VAL A 90 6.71 3.42 14.60
N LYS A 91 7.96 3.00 14.37
CA LYS A 91 8.77 3.44 13.22
C LYS A 91 8.07 3.24 11.87
N ALA A 92 7.25 2.19 11.75
CA ALA A 92 6.46 1.94 10.53
C ALA A 92 5.38 3.02 10.28
N THR A 93 4.88 3.69 11.32
CA THR A 93 3.87 4.74 11.20
C THR A 93 4.35 5.89 10.32
N GLU A 94 5.59 6.34 10.49
CA GLU A 94 6.18 7.43 9.69
C GLU A 94 6.26 7.07 8.19
N ARG A 95 6.52 5.80 7.89
CA ARG A 95 6.56 5.29 6.52
C ARG A 95 5.17 5.28 5.90
N PHE A 96 4.15 4.88 6.66
CA PHE A 96 2.76 4.97 6.23
C PHE A 96 2.31 6.42 6.01
N GLU A 97 2.71 7.35 6.87
CA GLU A 97 2.44 8.78 6.70
C GLU A 97 3.06 9.33 5.40
N ALA A 98 4.26 8.89 5.04
CA ALA A 98 4.94 9.31 3.82
C ALA A 98 4.23 8.86 2.53
N ILE A 99 3.72 7.62 2.50
CA ILE A 99 3.06 7.05 1.31
C ILE A 99 1.56 7.39 1.24
N TYR A 100 0.93 7.71 2.39
CA TYR A 100 -0.52 7.91 2.51
C TYR A 100 -1.12 8.94 1.55
N PRO A 101 -0.54 10.15 1.33
CA PRO A 101 -1.14 11.14 0.45
C PRO A 101 -1.42 10.62 -0.96
N LEU A 102 -0.44 9.94 -1.56
CA LEU A 102 -0.61 9.37 -2.90
C LEU A 102 -1.58 8.20 -2.90
N LEU A 103 -1.49 7.28 -1.93
CA LEU A 103 -2.42 6.15 -1.85
C LEU A 103 -3.87 6.60 -1.60
N LYS A 104 -4.07 7.70 -0.86
CA LYS A 104 -5.39 8.33 -0.68
C LYS A 104 -5.95 8.84 -2.01
N GLU A 105 -5.15 9.53 -2.81
CA GLU A 105 -5.58 9.99 -4.13
C GLU A 105 -6.02 8.83 -5.02
N VAL A 106 -5.23 7.75 -5.06
CA VAL A 106 -5.57 6.55 -5.84
C VAL A 106 -6.85 5.89 -5.33
N ALA A 107 -7.05 5.81 -4.01
CA ALA A 107 -8.24 5.18 -3.42
C ALA A 107 -9.53 5.97 -3.72
N LEU A 108 -9.44 7.29 -3.86
CA LEU A 108 -10.57 8.21 -4.03
C LEU A 108 -10.86 8.58 -5.50
N ALA A 109 -9.97 8.21 -6.42
CA ALA A 109 -10.17 8.40 -7.86
C ALA A 109 -11.21 7.42 -8.46
#